data_AF-A0A4Z0NU24-F1
#
_entry.id   AF-A0A4Z0NU24-F1
#
_cell.length_a   1.000
_cell.length_b   1.000
_cell.length_c   1.000
_cell.angle_alpha   90.00
_cell.angle_beta   90.00
_cell.angle_gamma   90.00
#
_symmetry.space_group_name_H-M   'P 1'
#
loop_
_entity.id
_entity.type
_entity.pdbx_description
1 polymer ?
#
loop_
_entity_poly.entity_id
_entity_poly.type
_entity_poly.pdbx_seq_one_letter_code
_entity_poly.pdbx_strand_id
1 'polypeptide(L)' 'MSDRDWTLRVTPTEAGVRLELDLADLDGAPVTAAIALDRAEARRFARAMLAAAGDAAERTFPHPPVDGEGPQ' A
#
# COMPACT_ATOMS: atom_id res chain seq x y z
N MET A 1 -12.84 17.04 -6.34
CA MET A 1 -11.74 16.34 -5.65
C MET A 1 -11.14 15.41 -6.69
N SER A 2 -9.96 15.72 -7.24
CA SER A 2 -9.37 14.91 -8.30
C SER A 2 -9.21 13.48 -7.81
N ASP A 3 -9.89 12.56 -8.48
CA ASP A 3 -9.49 11.17 -8.52
C ASP A 3 -7.99 11.19 -8.87
N ARG A 4 -7.15 10.82 -7.92
CA ARG A 4 -5.72 10.68 -8.20
C ARG A 4 -5.61 9.47 -9.12
N ASP A 5 -5.49 9.72 -10.41
CA ASP A 5 -5.17 8.71 -11.42
C ASP A 5 -3.74 8.22 -11.17
N TRP A 6 -3.62 7.26 -10.26
CA TRP A 6 -2.42 6.48 -10.04
C TRP A 6 -2.65 5.05 -10.49
N THR A 7 -1.62 4.44 -11.05
CA THR A 7 -1.66 3.04 -11.48
C THR A 7 -0.44 2.32 -10.94
N LEU A 8 -0.64 1.12 -10.39
CA LEU A 8 0.44 0.22 -10.01
C LEU A 8 0.43 -0.98 -10.93
N ARG A 9 1.51 -1.18 -11.68
CA ARG A 9 1.74 -2.35 -12.52
C ARG A 9 2.80 -3.24 -11.90
N VAL A 10 2.60 -4.55 -12.00
CA VAL A 10 3.56 -5.57 -11.59
C VAL A 10 3.86 -6.46 -12.78
N THR A 11 5.12 -6.54 -13.17
CA THR A 11 5.57 -7.37 -14.29
C THR A 11 6.57 -8.40 -13.79
N PRO A 12 6.33 -9.71 -14.01
CA PRO A 12 7.30 -10.74 -13.66
C PRO A 12 8.55 -10.64 -14.53
N THR A 13 9.70 -10.97 -13.95
CA THR A 13 11.00 -11.06 -14.62
C THR A 13 11.67 -12.39 -14.29
N GLU A 14 12.77 -12.73 -14.95
CA GLU A 14 13.53 -13.95 -14.62
C GLU A 14 14.06 -13.95 -13.17
N ALA A 15 14.47 -12.77 -12.68
CA ALA A 15 15.03 -12.57 -11.35
C ALA A 15 13.98 -12.37 -10.25
N GLY A 16 12.78 -11.89 -10.60
CA GLY A 16 11.73 -11.57 -9.63
C GLY A 16 10.59 -10.78 -10.26
N VAL A 17 10.41 -9.53 -9.85
CA VAL A 17 9.36 -8.64 -10.35
C VAL A 17 9.87 -7.23 -10.59
N ARG A 18 9.22 -6.51 -11.50
CA ARG A 18 9.34 -5.07 -11.66
C ARG A 18 8.01 -4.44 -11.27
N LEU A 19 8.04 -3.53 -10.31
CA LEU A 19 6.91 -2.72 -9.87
C LEU A 19 7.02 -1.35 -10.54
N GLU A 20 5.94 -0.86 -11.13
CA GLU A 20 5.88 0.45 -11.75
C GLU A 20 4.66 1.20 -11.20
N LEU A 21 4.91 2.33 -10.56
CA LEU A 21 3.90 3.26 -10.08
C LEU A 21 3.87 4.46 -11.01
N ASP A 22 2.78 4.59 -11.75
CA ASP A 22 2.52 5.71 -12.64
C ASP A 22 1.63 6.74 -11.93
N LEU A 23 2.08 7.99 -11.92
CA LEU A 23 1.35 9.15 -11.44
C LEU A 23 1.08 10.06 -12.64
N ALA A 24 -0.20 10.25 -12.98
CA ALA A 24 -0.58 11.09 -14.11
C ALA A 24 -0.18 12.56 -13.94
N ASP A 25 -0.18 13.05 -12.70
CA ASP A 25 0.23 14.40 -12.33
C ASP A 25 0.89 14.40 -10.94
N LEU A 26 2.19 14.69 -10.91
CA LEU A 26 2.95 15.03 -9.72
C LEU A 26 3.60 16.40 -9.95
N ASP A 27 3.02 17.44 -9.36
CA ASP A 27 3.49 18.84 -9.46
C ASP A 27 3.53 19.37 -10.91
N GLY A 28 2.51 19.01 -11.71
CA GLY A 28 2.34 19.45 -13.09
C GLY A 28 3.03 18.57 -14.13
N ALA A 29 3.64 17.45 -13.72
CA ALA A 29 4.32 16.53 -14.63
C ALA A 29 3.99 15.05 -14.34
N PRO A 30 3.85 14.21 -15.37
CA PRO A 30 3.69 12.77 -15.17
C PRO A 30 5.01 12.16 -14.68
N VAL A 31 4.91 11.24 -13.71
CA VAL A 31 6.08 10.57 -13.12
C VAL A 31 5.82 9.06 -13.02
N THR A 32 6.80 8.26 -13.41
CA THR A 32 6.82 6.81 -13.18
C THR A 32 7.96 6.44 -12.24
N ALA A 33 7.64 5.82 -11.11
CA ALA A 33 8.61 5.21 -10.22
C ALA A 33 8.69 3.70 -10.50
N ALA A 34 9.88 3.19 -10.82
CA ALA A 34 10.09 1.77 -11.10
C ALA A 34 11.07 1.14 -10.09
N ILE A 35 10.71 -0.03 -9.56
CA ILE A 35 11.52 -0.78 -8.61
C ILE A 35 11.63 -2.22 -9.10
N ALA A 36 12.86 -2.70 -9.28
CA ALA A 36 13.12 -4.12 -9.52
C ALA A 36 13.40 -4.81 -8.18
N LEU A 37 12.72 -5.93 -7.93
CA LEU A 37 12.86 -6.73 -6.72
C LEU A 37 13.13 -8.17 -7.11
N ASP A 38 14.03 -8.83 -6.40
CA ASP A 38 14.16 -10.28 -6.49
C ASP A 38 12.97 -10.99 -5.81
N ARG A 39 12.92 -12.32 -5.89
CA ARG A 39 11.82 -13.11 -5.32
C ARG A 39 11.71 -13.00 -3.79
N ALA A 40 12.81 -12.82 -3.07
CA ALA A 40 12.80 -12.69 -1.62
C ALA A 40 12.35 -11.29 -1.20
N GLU A 41 12.89 -10.26 -1.86
CA GLU A 41 12.54 -8.86 -1.67
C GLU A 41 11.07 -8.61 -2.00
N ALA A 42 10.55 -9.16 -3.11
CA ALA A 42 9.14 -9.04 -3.47
C ALA A 42 8.20 -9.62 -2.42
N ARG A 43 8.55 -10.78 -1.85
CA ARG A 43 7.77 -11.40 -0.76
C ARG A 43 7.81 -10.56 0.51
N ARG A 44 9.00 -10.02 0.84
CA ARG A 44 9.17 -9.14 2.00
C ARG A 44 8.35 -7.86 1.83
N PHE A 45 8.40 -7.25 0.64
CA PHE A 45 7.66 -6.05 0.30
C PHE A 45 6.14 -6.28 0.43
N ALA A 46 5.61 -7.37 -0.14
CA ALA A 46 4.19 -7.70 -0.05
C ALA A 46 3.72 -7.88 1.41
N ARG A 47 4.52 -8.53 2.26
CA ARG A 47 4.21 -8.69 3.68
C ARG A 47 4.22 -7.35 4.43
N ALA A 48 5.18 -6.48 4.13
CA ALA A 48 5.25 -5.15 4.73
C ALA A 48 4.05 -4.28 4.33
N MET A 49 3.66 -4.32 3.06
CA MET A 49 2.46 -3.64 2.55
C MET A 49 1.19 -4.12 3.28
N LEU A 50 1.03 -5.43 3.45
CA LEU A 50 -0.11 -6.00 4.16
C LEU A 50 -0.15 -5.56 5.63
N ALA A 51 0.99 -5.59 6.33
CA ALA A 51 1.08 -5.14 7.72
C ALA A 51 0.69 -3.65 7.84
N ALA A 52 1.25 -2.80 6.98
CA ALA A 52 0.94 -1.37 6.97
C ALA A 52 -0.54 -1.08 6.67
N ALA A 53 -1.17 -1.88 5.80
CA ALA A 53 -2.61 -1.78 5.53
C ALA A 53 -3.45 -2.15 6.75
N GLY A 54 -3.07 -3.19 7.50
CA GLY A 54 -3.70 -3.56 8.77
C GLY A 54 -3.60 -2.45 9.80
N ASP A 55 -2.41 -1.92 10.03
CA ASP A 55 -2.16 -0.81 10.96
C ASP A 55 -3.00 0.43 10.59
N ALA A 56 -3.13 0.74 9.30
CA ALA A 56 -3.94 1.85 8.82
C ALA A 56 -5.44 1.62 9.06
N ALA A 57 -5.93 0.39 8.86
CA ALA A 57 -7.32 0.03 9.09
C ALA A 57 -7.70 0.15 10.57
N GLU A 58 -6.87 -0.36 11.48
CA GLU A 58 -7.08 -0.23 12.94
C GLU A 58 -7.16 1.22 13.41
N ARG A 59 -6.33 2.10 12.82
CA ARG A 59 -6.35 3.54 13.12
C ARG A 59 -7.59 4.26 12.59
N THR A 60 -8.12 3.79 11.47
CA THR A 60 -9.27 4.43 10.80
C THR A 60 -10.60 4.02 11.43
N PHE A 61 -10.69 2.78 11.92
CA PHE A 61 -11.88 2.23 12.57
C PHE A 61 -11.56 1.83 14.01
N PRO A 62 -11.57 2.79 14.97
CA PRO A 62 -11.42 2.44 16.37
C PRO A 62 -12.54 1.48 16.78
N HIS A 63 -12.19 0.46 17.56
CA HIS A 63 -13.16 -0.49 18.08
C HIS A 63 -14.28 0.25 18.85
N PRO A 64 -15.54 -0.17 18.72
CA PRO A 64 -16.61 0.41 19.52
C PRO A 64 -16.27 0.26 21.01
N PRO A 65 -16.62 1.25 21.85
CA PRO A 65 -16.38 1.16 23.28
C PRO A 65 -17.03 -0.13 23.79
N VAL A 66 -16.25 -0.92 24.52
CA VAL A 66 -16.78 -2.06 25.25
C VAL A 66 -17.66 -1.50 26.38
N ASP A 67 -18.96 -1.41 26.14
CA ASP A 67 -19.94 -1.08 27.17
C ASP A 67 -19.94 -2.21 28.20
N GLY A 68 -19.11 -2.06 29.23
CA GLY A 68 -18.85 -3.13 30.17
C GLY A 68 -18.13 -2.68 31.43
N GLU A 69 -18.48 -1.54 32.03
CA GLU A 69 -18.17 -1.32 33.44
C GLU A 69 -19.15 -0.35 34.15
N GLY A 70 -20.07 -0.93 34.94
CA GLY A 70 -20.68 -0.34 36.16
C GLY A 70 -22.09 0.28 36.06
N PRO A 71 -22.89 0.31 37.16
CA PRO A 71 -22.52 0.04 38.56
C PRO A 71 -23.30 -1.13 39.23
N GLN A 72 -22.68 -1.73 40.25
CA GLN A 72 -23.39 -2.44 41.33
C GLN A 72 -23.73 -1.45 42.45
#